data_AF-A0A1G2IWP5-F1
#
_entry.id   AF-A0A1G2IWP5-F1
#
_cell.length_a   1.000
_cell.length_b   1.000
_cell.length_c   1.000
_cell.angle_alpha   90.00
_cell.angle_beta   90.00
_cell.angle_gamma   90.00
#
_symmetry.space_group_name_H-M   'P 1'
#
loop_
_entity.id
_entity.type
_entity.pdbx_description
1 polymer ?
#
loop_
_entity_poly.entity_id
_entity_poly.type
_entity_poly.pdbx_seq_one_letter_code
_entity_poly.pdbx_strand_id
1 'polypeptide(L)'
;MIKNKTITKIPPCGLCGKSRKPRQKTECCGNWVCGNENEYVMFSYSRNICSRNHRRFTLCAYHHTENHKGDWKTCKKCRDSFEHELEMYVWYGTNEYNFKKLSNPPTFKPTYCSKCGKRIVLPEGGFSSLCGVYRCDNCPVTDDEREKIISDYKKKTGEDA
;
A
#
# COMPACT_ATOMS: atom_id res chain seq x y z
N MET A 1 -6.44 -39.37 35.33
CA MET A 1 -6.31 -37.90 35.35
C MET A 1 -6.40 -37.37 33.93
N ILE A 2 -7.57 -36.85 33.52
CA ILE A 2 -7.76 -36.27 32.18
C ILE A 2 -7.22 -34.84 32.25
N LYS A 3 -6.12 -34.55 31.55
CA LYS A 3 -5.60 -33.19 31.43
C LYS A 3 -6.62 -32.35 30.66
N ASN A 4 -7.31 -31.44 31.35
CA ASN A 4 -8.20 -30.46 30.73
C ASN A 4 -7.40 -29.63 29.72
N LYS A 5 -7.57 -29.95 28.44
CA LYS A 5 -7.00 -29.19 27.32
C LYS A 5 -7.78 -27.89 27.25
N THR A 6 -7.25 -26.82 27.83
CA THR A 6 -7.81 -25.47 27.70
C THR A 6 -7.87 -25.12 26.21
N ILE A 7 -9.08 -25.14 25.63
CA ILE A 7 -9.30 -24.70 24.27
C ILE A 7 -9.10 -23.18 24.28
N THR A 8 -7.89 -22.74 23.90
CA THR A 8 -7.61 -21.32 23.66
C THR A 8 -8.48 -20.86 22.50
N LYS A 9 -9.60 -20.18 22.79
CA LYS A 9 -10.43 -19.56 21.77
C LYS A 9 -9.58 -18.57 20.99
N ILE A 10 -9.38 -18.82 19.71
CA ILE A 10 -8.64 -17.90 18.85
C ILE A 10 -9.45 -16.60 18.76
N PRO A 11 -8.85 -15.42 19.01
CA PRO A 11 -9.60 -14.18 19.04
C PRO A 11 -10.17 -13.82 17.65
N PRO A 12 -11.22 -12.97 17.59
CA PRO A 12 -11.75 -12.45 16.34
C PRO A 12 -10.70 -11.70 15.52
N CYS A 13 -11.01 -11.46 14.23
CA CYS A 13 -10.20 -10.59 13.40
C CYS A 13 -10.09 -9.19 14.01
N GLY A 14 -8.88 -8.70 14.27
CA GLY A 14 -8.71 -7.35 14.76
C GLY A 14 -8.97 -6.26 13.70
N LEU A 15 -9.08 -6.62 12.41
CA LEU A 15 -9.43 -5.66 11.34
C LEU A 15 -10.93 -5.67 10.98
N CYS A 16 -11.55 -6.85 10.87
CA CYS A 16 -12.95 -6.96 10.41
C CYS A 16 -13.92 -7.52 11.45
N GLY A 17 -13.46 -7.83 12.67
CA GLY A 17 -14.28 -8.40 13.75
C GLY A 17 -14.78 -9.83 13.53
N LYS A 18 -14.63 -10.42 12.33
CA LYS A 18 -15.15 -11.76 12.02
C LYS A 18 -14.34 -12.85 12.75
N SER A 19 -15.05 -13.82 13.34
CA SER A 19 -14.48 -14.97 14.05
C SER A 19 -14.52 -16.29 13.26
N ARG A 20 -15.33 -16.38 12.19
CA ARG A 20 -15.58 -17.63 11.45
C ARG A 20 -14.51 -18.01 10.41
N LYS A 21 -13.64 -17.08 10.03
CA LYS A 21 -12.56 -17.36 9.06
C LYS A 21 -11.28 -17.81 9.78
N PRO A 22 -10.40 -18.61 9.13
CA PRO A 22 -9.08 -18.95 9.66
C PRO A 22 -8.33 -17.72 10.17
N ARG A 23 -7.51 -17.89 11.19
CA ARG A 23 -6.80 -16.82 11.89
C ARG A 23 -5.30 -17.01 11.70
N GLN A 24 -4.59 -15.92 11.46
CA GLN A 24 -3.13 -15.89 11.51
C GLN A 24 -2.65 -14.63 12.22
N LYS A 25 -1.44 -14.67 12.78
CA LYS A 25 -0.78 -13.48 13.31
C LYS A 25 0.00 -12.79 12.19
N THR A 26 -0.09 -11.47 12.15
CA THR A 26 0.77 -10.66 11.28
C THR A 26 2.22 -10.73 11.77
N GLU A 27 3.18 -10.90 10.89
CA GLU A 27 4.61 -10.91 11.24
C GLU A 27 5.08 -9.55 11.77
N CYS A 28 4.59 -8.46 11.18
CA CYS A 28 5.05 -7.10 11.50
C CYS A 28 4.61 -6.57 12.87
N CYS A 29 3.44 -6.95 13.38
CA CYS A 29 2.90 -6.38 14.63
C CYS A 29 2.16 -7.38 15.55
N GLY A 30 2.21 -8.68 15.21
CA GLY A 30 1.66 -9.75 16.06
C GLY A 30 0.14 -9.79 16.21
N ASN A 31 -0.62 -8.94 15.51
CA ASN A 31 -2.07 -8.90 15.61
C ASN A 31 -2.76 -10.04 14.87
N TRP A 32 -3.91 -10.48 15.35
CA TRP A 32 -4.71 -11.54 14.73
C TRP A 32 -5.58 -11.02 13.58
N VAL A 33 -5.42 -11.61 12.39
CA VAL A 33 -6.14 -11.26 11.16
C VAL A 33 -6.66 -12.50 10.44
N CYS A 34 -7.52 -12.31 9.41
CA CYS A 34 -8.02 -13.43 8.61
C CYS A 34 -6.86 -14.08 7.85
N GLY A 35 -6.71 -15.40 7.95
CA GLY A 35 -5.59 -16.18 7.42
C GLY A 35 -5.89 -16.93 6.13
N ASN A 36 -6.48 -16.26 5.14
CA ASN A 36 -6.95 -16.87 3.90
C ASN A 36 -6.34 -16.19 2.65
N GLU A 37 -5.04 -15.87 2.67
CA GLU A 37 -4.36 -15.27 1.49
C GLU A 37 -4.36 -16.20 0.28
N ASN A 38 -4.38 -17.52 0.49
CA ASN A 38 -4.48 -18.54 -0.56
C ASN A 38 -5.80 -18.50 -1.35
N GLU A 39 -6.84 -17.85 -0.83
CA GLU A 39 -8.10 -17.62 -1.57
C GLU A 39 -7.99 -16.42 -2.53
N TYR A 40 -6.86 -15.71 -2.57
CA TYR A 40 -6.69 -14.57 -3.46
C TYR A 40 -6.54 -15.00 -4.92
N VAL A 41 -7.45 -14.55 -5.77
CA VAL A 41 -7.35 -14.71 -7.22
C VAL A 41 -6.52 -13.56 -7.79
N MET A 42 -5.45 -13.88 -8.53
CA MET A 42 -4.60 -12.89 -9.20
C MET A 42 -5.45 -12.00 -10.12
N PHE A 43 -5.14 -10.70 -10.20
CA PHE A 43 -5.90 -9.69 -10.95
C PHE A 43 -7.37 -9.48 -10.53
N SER A 44 -7.85 -10.08 -9.43
CA SER A 44 -9.19 -9.77 -8.90
C SER A 44 -9.29 -8.41 -8.19
N TYR A 45 -8.14 -7.83 -7.81
CA TYR A 45 -8.04 -6.60 -6.99
C TYR A 45 -8.86 -6.64 -5.69
N SER A 46 -9.20 -7.84 -5.22
CA SER A 46 -10.06 -8.02 -4.05
C SER A 46 -9.43 -7.44 -2.78
N ARG A 47 -10.24 -6.69 -2.03
CA ARG A 47 -9.92 -6.13 -0.70
C ARG A 47 -10.57 -6.94 0.45
N ASN A 48 -11.03 -8.17 0.21
CA ASN A 48 -11.73 -8.96 1.23
C ASN A 48 -10.82 -9.87 2.10
N ILE A 49 -9.49 -9.80 1.92
CA ILE A 49 -8.50 -10.61 2.64
C ILE A 49 -7.68 -9.70 3.56
N CYS A 50 -8.02 -9.72 4.86
CA CYS A 50 -7.44 -8.80 5.85
C CYS A 50 -5.92 -8.92 6.00
N SER A 51 -5.36 -10.14 6.00
CA SER A 51 -3.91 -10.34 6.09
C SER A 51 -3.17 -9.76 4.90
N ARG A 52 -3.62 -10.11 3.68
CA ARG A 52 -3.04 -9.58 2.44
C ARG A 52 -3.10 -8.06 2.40
N ASN A 53 -4.25 -7.47 2.72
CA ASN A 53 -4.40 -6.02 2.70
C ASN A 53 -3.51 -5.36 3.74
N HIS A 54 -3.47 -5.89 4.97
CA HIS A 54 -2.55 -5.38 5.99
C HIS A 54 -1.11 -5.43 5.51
N ARG A 55 -0.69 -6.56 4.92
CA ARG A 55 0.66 -6.77 4.40
C ARG A 55 1.02 -5.82 3.26
N ARG A 56 0.11 -5.60 2.32
CA ARG A 56 0.37 -4.80 1.11
C ARG A 56 0.16 -3.30 1.28
N PHE A 57 -0.72 -2.90 2.18
CA PHE A 57 -1.28 -1.55 2.20
C PHE A 57 -1.04 -0.82 3.52
N THR A 58 -0.09 -1.23 4.35
CA THR A 58 0.23 -0.50 5.58
C THR A 58 1.72 -0.17 5.69
N LEU A 59 2.03 0.98 6.28
CA LEU A 59 3.41 1.35 6.57
C LEU A 59 4.05 0.39 7.58
N CYS A 60 3.26 -0.15 8.52
CA CYS A 60 3.73 -1.15 9.47
C CYS A 60 4.27 -2.41 8.78
N ALA A 61 3.54 -2.92 7.78
CA ALA A 61 3.98 -4.11 7.06
C ALA A 61 5.10 -3.82 6.05
N TYR A 62 5.05 -2.68 5.36
CA TYR A 62 6.14 -2.22 4.49
C TYR A 62 7.45 -2.11 5.28
N HIS A 63 7.43 -1.43 6.43
CA HIS A 63 8.58 -1.26 7.31
C HIS A 63 9.22 -2.59 7.72
N HIS A 64 8.40 -3.58 8.08
CA HIS A 64 8.86 -4.92 8.42
C HIS A 64 9.46 -5.65 7.20
N THR A 65 8.80 -5.57 6.04
CA THR A 65 9.22 -6.26 4.81
C THR A 65 10.57 -5.74 4.31
N GLU A 66 10.80 -4.43 4.38
CA GLU A 66 12.08 -3.80 4.04
C GLU A 66 13.13 -3.93 5.16
N ASN A 67 12.80 -4.64 6.26
CA ASN A 67 13.66 -4.87 7.40
C ASN A 67 14.27 -3.58 8.00
N HIS A 68 13.46 -2.53 8.05
CA HIS A 68 13.86 -1.27 8.66
C HIS A 68 13.91 -1.40 10.19
N LYS A 69 14.81 -0.65 10.83
CA LYS A 69 14.92 -0.58 12.29
C LYS A 69 14.03 0.53 12.86
N GLY A 70 13.56 0.34 14.10
CA GLY A 70 12.82 1.35 14.86
C GLY A 70 11.30 1.28 14.71
N ASP A 71 10.61 2.39 14.99
CA ASP A 71 9.17 2.52 14.77
C ASP A 71 8.90 3.02 13.35
N TRP A 72 8.00 2.34 12.63
CA TRP A 72 7.56 2.71 11.29
C TRP A 72 6.97 4.12 11.22
N LYS A 73 6.37 4.62 12.30
CA LYS A 73 5.74 5.96 12.34
C LYS A 73 6.74 7.10 12.23
N THR A 74 7.99 6.87 12.64
CA THR A 74 9.08 7.85 12.60
C THR A 74 10.21 7.41 11.67
N CYS A 75 10.02 6.33 10.92
CA CYS A 75 11.07 5.77 10.06
C CYS A 75 11.27 6.65 8.82
N LYS A 76 12.40 7.36 8.77
CA LYS A 76 12.77 8.22 7.64
C LYS A 76 12.81 7.44 6.32
N LYS A 77 13.40 6.24 6.32
CA LYS A 77 13.45 5.37 5.12
C LYS A 77 12.07 5.05 4.57
N CYS A 78 11.10 4.76 5.44
CA CYS A 78 9.71 4.53 5.01
C CYS A 78 9.06 5.78 4.41
N ARG A 79 9.46 6.99 4.82
CA ARG A 79 8.97 8.24 4.21
C ARG A 79 9.66 8.50 2.88
N ASP A 80 10.98 8.37 2.84
CA ASP A 80 11.81 8.66 1.68
C ASP A 80 11.46 7.73 0.50
N SER A 81 11.14 6.45 0.75
CA SER A 81 10.68 5.51 -0.30
C SER A 81 9.41 5.94 -1.05
N PHE A 82 8.64 6.90 -0.51
CA PHE A 82 7.40 7.40 -1.10
C PHE A 82 7.49 8.91 -1.38
N GLU A 83 8.68 9.48 -1.47
CA GLU A 83 8.87 10.93 -1.65
C GLU A 83 8.13 11.48 -2.88
N HIS A 84 8.05 10.69 -3.95
CA HIS A 84 7.34 11.04 -5.18
C HIS A 84 5.85 10.64 -5.19
N GLU A 85 5.41 9.86 -4.20
CA GLU A 85 4.06 9.28 -4.11
C GLU A 85 3.47 9.47 -2.71
N LEU A 86 3.58 10.68 -2.18
CA LEU A 86 3.24 10.97 -0.79
C LEU A 86 1.76 10.68 -0.43
N GLU A 87 0.85 10.72 -1.42
CA GLU A 87 -0.53 10.27 -1.26
C GLU A 87 -0.60 8.78 -0.84
N MET A 88 0.23 7.92 -1.43
CA MET A 88 0.34 6.49 -1.05
C MET A 88 0.86 6.34 0.37
N TYR A 89 1.90 7.09 0.74
CA TYR A 89 2.45 7.07 2.11
C TYR A 89 1.39 7.41 3.14
N VAL A 90 0.64 8.50 2.91
CA VAL A 90 -0.41 8.96 3.81
C VAL A 90 -1.52 7.91 3.91
N TRP A 91 -1.96 7.36 2.79
CA TRP A 91 -3.00 6.34 2.80
C TRP A 91 -2.54 5.05 3.49
N TYR A 92 -1.32 4.56 3.23
CA TYR A 92 -0.73 3.41 3.94
C TYR A 92 -0.59 3.65 5.45
N GLY A 93 -0.39 4.89 5.88
CA GLY A 93 -0.33 5.24 7.29
C GLY A 93 -1.68 5.39 7.98
N THR A 94 -2.79 5.55 7.24
CA THR A 94 -4.06 6.01 7.81
C THR A 94 -5.31 5.21 7.42
N ASN A 95 -5.22 4.28 6.47
CA ASN A 95 -6.36 3.46 6.02
C ASN A 95 -6.87 2.46 7.09
N GLU A 96 -7.97 1.78 6.77
CA GLU A 96 -8.67 0.82 7.63
C GLU A 96 -7.91 -0.49 7.93
N TYR A 97 -6.82 -0.79 7.22
CA TYR A 97 -6.01 -1.97 7.47
C TYR A 97 -4.97 -1.75 8.57
N ASN A 98 -4.88 -0.54 9.11
CA ASN A 98 -3.97 -0.19 10.19
C ASN A 98 -4.56 -0.46 11.58
N PHE A 99 -3.81 -1.19 12.40
CA PHE A 99 -4.08 -1.32 13.85
C PHE A 99 -3.71 -0.07 14.64
N LYS A 100 -2.69 0.66 14.16
CA LYS A 100 -2.27 1.97 14.66
C LYS A 100 -2.12 2.87 13.45
N LYS A 101 -2.69 4.07 13.51
CA LYS A 101 -2.59 5.05 12.41
C LYS A 101 -1.47 6.05 12.68
N LEU A 102 -0.95 6.63 11.60
CA LEU A 102 -0.06 7.78 11.65
C LEU A 102 -0.86 8.99 12.16
N SER A 103 -0.41 9.61 13.25
CA SER A 103 -1.15 10.70 13.90
C SER A 103 -1.08 12.01 13.14
N ASN A 104 0.08 12.34 12.58
CA ASN A 104 0.34 13.58 11.86
C ASN A 104 0.84 13.26 10.45
N PRO A 105 -0.03 12.76 9.55
CA PRO A 105 0.35 12.51 8.17
C PRO A 105 0.75 13.82 7.47
N PRO A 106 1.77 13.82 6.61
CA PRO A 106 2.14 15.01 5.84
C PRO A 106 1.03 15.36 4.84
N THR A 107 0.90 16.64 4.49
CA THR A 107 0.05 17.07 3.38
C THR A 107 0.71 16.70 2.05
N PHE A 108 -0.11 16.35 1.05
CA PHE A 108 0.35 16.07 -0.30
C PHE A 108 -0.48 16.86 -1.33
N LYS A 109 0.10 17.06 -2.52
CA LYS A 109 -0.65 17.56 -3.67
C LYS A 109 -1.32 16.36 -4.35
N PRO A 110 -2.64 16.39 -4.61
CA PRO A 110 -3.31 15.30 -5.31
C PRO A 110 -2.70 15.07 -6.70
N THR A 111 -2.72 13.81 -7.13
CA THR A 111 -2.25 13.46 -8.47
C THR A 111 -3.36 13.61 -9.50
N TYR A 112 -3.01 14.10 -10.69
CA TYR A 112 -3.92 14.29 -11.81
C TYR A 112 -3.37 13.67 -13.08
N CYS A 113 -4.25 13.18 -13.94
CA CYS A 113 -3.89 12.70 -15.27
C CYS A 113 -3.34 13.87 -16.11
N SER A 114 -2.12 13.72 -16.61
CA SER A 114 -1.46 14.72 -17.45
C SER A 114 -2.17 14.99 -18.78
N LYS A 115 -3.04 14.08 -19.26
CA LYS A 115 -3.80 14.26 -20.51
C LYS A 115 -5.13 14.98 -20.30
N CYS A 116 -5.96 14.44 -19.41
CA CYS A 116 -7.36 14.86 -19.26
C CYS A 116 -7.64 15.64 -17.97
N GLY A 117 -6.63 15.84 -17.11
CA GLY A 117 -6.78 16.58 -15.85
C GLY A 117 -7.62 15.87 -14.78
N LYS A 118 -8.12 14.65 -15.02
CA LYS A 118 -8.91 13.91 -14.03
C LYS A 118 -8.04 13.57 -12.81
N ARG A 119 -8.59 13.76 -11.59
CA ARG A 119 -7.95 13.33 -10.34
C ARG A 119 -7.74 11.81 -10.34
N ILE A 120 -6.55 11.38 -9.97
CA ILE A 120 -6.18 9.99 -9.74
C ILE A 120 -6.01 9.81 -8.23
N VAL A 121 -6.77 8.89 -7.64
CA VAL A 121 -6.58 8.47 -6.25
C VAL A 121 -5.56 7.34 -6.26
N LEU A 122 -4.27 7.66 -6.09
CA LEU A 122 -3.16 6.71 -6.30
C LEU A 122 -3.38 5.33 -5.63
N PRO A 123 -3.86 5.23 -4.37
CA PRO A 123 -4.01 3.92 -3.71
C PRO A 123 -5.14 3.04 -4.23
N GLU A 124 -6.06 3.61 -5.01
CA GLU A 124 -7.31 2.95 -5.37
C GLU A 124 -7.62 2.93 -6.86
N GLY A 125 -7.23 3.98 -7.59
CA GLY A 125 -7.45 4.10 -9.02
C GLY A 125 -6.40 3.36 -9.84
N GLY A 126 -6.78 2.96 -11.05
CA GLY A 126 -5.80 2.51 -12.03
C GLY A 126 -5.11 3.71 -12.69
N PHE A 127 -3.79 3.59 -12.79
CA PHE A 127 -2.94 4.57 -13.43
C PHE A 127 -1.68 3.91 -13.98
N SER A 128 -1.03 4.64 -14.89
CA SER A 128 0.36 4.40 -15.27
C SER A 128 1.19 5.63 -14.92
N SER A 129 2.45 5.40 -14.56
CA SER A 129 3.44 6.44 -14.33
C SER A 129 4.67 6.21 -15.20
N LEU A 130 5.24 7.30 -15.70
CA LEU A 130 6.49 7.31 -16.48
C LEU A 130 7.21 8.63 -16.22
N CYS A 131 8.44 8.59 -15.70
CA CYS A 131 9.27 9.80 -15.52
C CYS A 131 8.55 10.93 -14.75
N GLY A 132 7.75 10.58 -13.74
CA GLY A 132 6.96 11.54 -12.94
C GLY A 132 5.66 12.03 -13.61
N VAL A 133 5.35 11.56 -14.82
CA VAL A 133 4.09 11.81 -15.52
C VAL A 133 3.09 10.71 -15.19
N TYR A 134 1.87 11.09 -14.80
CA TYR A 134 0.80 10.16 -14.47
C TYR A 134 -0.31 10.19 -15.54
N ARG A 135 -0.87 9.02 -15.86
CA ARG A 135 -2.02 8.84 -16.76
C ARG A 135 -3.06 7.92 -16.12
N CYS A 136 -4.34 8.27 -16.24
CA CYS A 136 -5.43 7.39 -15.84
C CYS A 136 -5.65 6.27 -16.88
N ASP A 137 -6.37 5.22 -16.49
CA ASP A 137 -6.65 4.07 -17.36
C ASP A 137 -7.30 4.41 -18.71
N ASN A 138 -8.08 5.50 -18.75
CA ASN A 138 -8.76 5.97 -19.96
C ASN A 138 -7.87 6.81 -20.89
N CYS A 139 -6.61 7.05 -20.51
CA CYS A 139 -5.67 7.88 -21.26
C CYS A 139 -4.32 7.17 -21.43
N PRO A 140 -4.30 5.97 -22.07
CA PRO A 140 -3.06 5.23 -22.27
C PRO A 140 -2.02 6.09 -22.99
N VAL A 141 -0.75 5.89 -22.61
CA VAL A 141 0.39 6.54 -23.24
C VAL A 141 0.64 5.84 -24.57
N THR A 142 0.60 6.58 -25.68
CA THR A 142 1.03 6.08 -26.99
C THR A 142 2.55 5.98 -27.07
N ASP A 143 3.10 5.26 -28.04
CA ASP A 143 4.56 5.14 -28.19
C ASP A 143 5.22 6.51 -28.44
N ASP A 144 4.64 7.35 -29.31
CA ASP A 144 5.11 8.72 -29.53
C ASP A 144 5.08 9.58 -28.24
N GLU A 145 4.00 9.47 -27.44
CA GLU A 145 3.90 10.18 -26.16
C GLU A 145 4.97 9.68 -25.17
N ARG A 146 5.26 8.36 -25.17
CA ARG A 146 6.28 7.74 -24.32
C ARG A 146 7.67 8.26 -24.66
N GLU A 147 8.04 8.24 -25.94
CA GLU A 147 9.35 8.73 -26.40
C GLU A 147 9.54 10.19 -26.04
N LYS A 148 8.50 11.00 -26.25
CA LYS A 148 8.51 12.41 -25.87
C LYS A 148 8.69 12.60 -24.36
N ILE A 149 7.94 11.89 -23.52
CA ILE A 149 8.07 11.97 -22.05
C ILE A 149 9.50 11.61 -21.62
N ILE A 150 10.09 10.56 -22.20
CA ILE A 150 11.47 10.15 -21.88
C ILE A 150 12.46 11.22 -22.32
N SER A 151 12.33 11.77 -23.53
CA SER A 151 13.20 12.84 -24.02
C SER A 151 13.12 14.09 -23.13
N ASP A 152 11.92 14.51 -22.76
CA ASP A 152 11.70 15.67 -21.90
C ASP A 152 12.29 15.45 -20.48
N TYR A 153 12.22 14.21 -19.97
CA TYR A 153 12.82 13.84 -18.71
C TYR A 153 14.35 13.94 -18.74
N LYS A 154 15.00 13.36 -19.75
CA LYS A 154 16.48 13.39 -19.87
C LYS A 154 17.03 14.81 -19.98
N LYS A 155 16.36 15.67 -20.77
CA LYS A 155 16.71 17.09 -20.88
C LYS A 155 16.63 17.80 -19.53
N LYS A 156 15.64 17.44 -18.71
CA LYS A 156 15.43 18.02 -17.38
C LYS A 156 16.44 17.53 -16.35
N THR A 157 16.84 16.26 -16.41
CA THR A 157 17.78 15.65 -15.46
C THR A 157 19.25 15.83 -15.85
N GLY A 158 19.53 16.32 -17.06
CA GLY A 158 20.90 16.45 -17.56
C GLY A 158 21.53 15.12 -17.96
N GLU A 159 20.71 14.08 -18.18
CA GLU A 159 21.14 12.75 -18.62
C GLU A 159 21.41 12.66 -20.13
N ASP A 160 21.27 13.79 -20.86
CA ASP A 160 21.61 13.93 -22.28
C ASP A 160 23.09 14.35 -22.51
N ALA A 161 23.95 14.29 -21.50
CA ALA A 161 25.38 14.63 -21.58
C ALA A 161 26.27 13.41 -21.89
#